data_AF-A0A536D771-F1
#
_entry.id   AF-A0A536D771-F1
#
_cell.length_a   1.000
_cell.length_b   1.000
_cell.length_c   1.000
_cell.angle_alpha   90.00
_cell.angle_beta   90.00
_cell.angle_gamma   90.00
#
_symmetry.space_group_name_H-M   'P 1'
#
loop_
_entity.id
_entity.type
_entity.pdbx_description
1 polymer ?
#
loop_
_entity_poly.entity_id
_entity_poly.type
_entity_poly.pdbx_seq_one_letter_code
_entity_poly.pdbx_strand_id
1 'polypeptide(L)'
;MRLLTSLVAVVVLVACGGTVAGGNPGPVANSSRTVSPEPSAAPILPVEIASPTALGASVASRVLPPATVLPAVPLCTTPVQVYKDGNAGPLLCKGGALNVNAWQWFEQNLQAPVMAAGPGLSADAQRTALCRVGPQNMTVPEAQSAYWLAAVYY
;
A
#
# COMPACT_ATOMS: atom_id res chain seq x y z
N MET A 1 9.17 -12.82 -9.56
CA MET A 1 9.59 -12.67 -8.15
C MET A 1 8.74 -11.63 -7.40
N ARG A 2 7.40 -11.74 -7.40
CA ARG A 2 6.49 -10.79 -6.70
C ARG A 2 5.48 -11.46 -5.76
N LEU A 3 5.48 -12.80 -5.71
CA LEU A 3 4.57 -13.60 -4.87
C LEU A 3 5.14 -13.90 -3.48
N LEU A 4 6.46 -13.89 -3.32
CA LEU A 4 7.13 -14.21 -2.05
C LEU A 4 6.97 -13.12 -0.99
N THR A 5 6.89 -11.85 -1.39
CA THR A 5 6.77 -10.72 -0.44
C THR A 5 5.39 -10.61 0.19
N SER A 6 4.32 -10.96 -0.55
CA SER A 6 2.94 -10.89 -0.05
C SER A 6 2.63 -11.99 0.98
N LEU A 7 3.25 -13.16 0.84
CA LEU A 7 3.02 -14.32 1.72
C LEU A 7 3.64 -14.12 3.12
N VAL A 8 4.73 -13.35 3.23
CA VAL A 8 5.39 -13.07 4.50
C VAL A 8 4.50 -12.21 5.41
N ALA A 9 3.78 -11.23 4.86
CA ALA A 9 2.92 -10.34 5.66
C ALA A 9 1.72 -11.08 6.29
N VAL A 10 1.15 -12.07 5.58
CA VAL A 10 0.03 -12.88 6.08
C VAL A 10 0.47 -13.83 7.20
N VAL A 11 1.64 -14.46 7.09
CA VAL A 11 2.16 -15.40 8.10
C VAL A 11 2.59 -14.69 9.40
N VAL A 12 3.02 -13.44 9.29
CA VAL A 12 3.56 -12.67 10.43
C VAL A 12 2.48 -12.20 11.41
N LEU A 13 1.27 -11.87 10.93
CA LEU A 13 0.16 -11.41 11.79
C LEU A 13 -0.44 -12.53 12.66
N VAL A 14 -0.39 -13.78 12.19
CA VAL A 14 -0.90 -14.96 12.93
C VAL A 14 0.07 -15.38 14.06
N ALA A 15 1.34 -14.96 14.00
CA ALA A 15 2.38 -15.43 14.91
C ALA A 15 2.48 -14.66 16.24
N CYS A 16 1.69 -13.60 16.45
CA CYS A 16 1.68 -12.86 17.72
C CYS A 16 0.89 -13.58 18.84
N GLY A 17 0.29 -14.74 18.55
CA GLY A 17 -0.24 -15.69 19.54
C GLY A 17 -1.26 -16.67 18.95
N GLY A 18 -0.93 -17.97 18.94
CA GLY A 18 -1.90 -19.08 18.85
C GLY A 18 -1.92 -19.89 17.56
N THR A 19 -1.66 -21.19 17.69
CA THR A 19 -1.75 -22.27 16.68
C THR A 19 -3.16 -22.55 16.14
N VAL A 20 -3.18 -23.21 14.96
CA VAL A 20 -4.24 -24.03 14.27
C VAL A 20 -5.50 -23.31 13.76
N ALA A 21 -6.12 -23.57 12.59
CA ALA A 21 -6.04 -24.57 11.51
C ALA A 21 -6.58 -23.88 10.22
N GLY A 22 -6.13 -24.19 8.99
CA GLY A 22 -6.57 -25.34 8.20
C GLY A 22 -7.81 -25.01 7.33
N GLY A 23 -7.61 -24.70 6.04
CA GLY A 23 -8.71 -24.53 5.06
C GLY A 23 -8.23 -24.25 3.64
N ASN A 24 -8.19 -25.29 2.80
CA ASN A 24 -7.73 -25.33 1.41
C ASN A 24 -8.76 -24.66 0.45
N PRO A 25 -8.37 -24.19 -0.75
CA PRO A 25 -9.23 -23.45 -1.69
C PRO A 25 -9.95 -24.39 -2.68
N GLY A 26 -11.17 -24.03 -3.05
CA GLY A 26 -11.92 -24.66 -4.15
C GLY A 26 -11.77 -23.87 -5.47
N PRO A 27 -11.75 -24.55 -6.64
CA PRO A 27 -11.78 -23.94 -7.98
C PRO A 27 -13.22 -23.47 -8.32
N VAL A 28 -13.56 -22.75 -9.40
CA VAL A 28 -13.68 -23.20 -10.81
C VAL A 28 -13.96 -22.02 -11.78
N ALA A 29 -13.50 -22.18 -13.05
CA ALA A 29 -14.00 -21.71 -14.36
C ALA A 29 -14.19 -20.19 -14.61
N ASN A 30 -13.52 -19.53 -15.57
CA ASN A 30 -13.34 -19.73 -17.02
C ASN A 30 -14.62 -19.53 -17.87
N SER A 31 -14.70 -18.41 -18.61
CA SER A 31 -15.37 -18.33 -19.91
C SER A 31 -14.93 -17.11 -20.71
N SER A 32 -14.87 -17.32 -22.02
CA SER A 32 -14.02 -16.66 -23.01
C SER A 32 -14.71 -15.50 -23.76
N ARG A 33 -13.84 -14.62 -24.29
CA ARG A 33 -13.89 -13.74 -25.48
C ARG A 33 -15.12 -13.76 -26.41
N THR A 34 -15.42 -12.62 -27.05
CA THR A 34 -15.33 -12.37 -28.53
C THR A 34 -16.10 -11.07 -28.94
N VAL A 35 -15.39 -9.96 -29.32
CA VAL A 35 -15.32 -9.26 -30.67
C VAL A 35 -16.52 -8.31 -30.96
N SER A 36 -16.42 -6.96 -31.10
CA SER A 36 -15.80 -6.04 -32.12
C SER A 36 -16.93 -5.18 -32.79
N PRO A 37 -16.69 -4.20 -33.70
CA PRO A 37 -16.18 -2.82 -33.54
C PRO A 37 -17.20 -1.67 -33.87
N GLU A 38 -16.78 -0.42 -33.55
CA GLU A 38 -17.09 0.97 -34.02
C GLU A 38 -18.03 1.20 -35.26
N PRO A 39 -18.89 2.28 -35.41
CA PRO A 39 -18.45 3.69 -35.52
C PRO A 39 -19.40 4.88 -35.21
N SER A 40 -18.83 6.05 -34.88
CA SER A 40 -19.10 7.35 -35.54
C SER A 40 -18.52 8.53 -34.75
N ALA A 41 -17.50 9.16 -35.31
CA ALA A 41 -16.88 10.38 -34.81
C ALA A 41 -17.72 11.61 -35.18
N ALA A 42 -17.94 12.50 -34.21
CA ALA A 42 -18.37 13.88 -34.44
C ALA A 42 -17.15 14.82 -34.33
N PRO A 43 -17.12 15.97 -35.04
CA PRO A 43 -16.00 16.90 -35.00
C PRO A 43 -16.04 17.70 -33.69
N ILE A 44 -15.05 17.50 -32.82
CA ILE A 44 -14.89 18.26 -31.57
C ILE A 44 -13.79 19.30 -31.81
N LEU A 45 -14.10 20.55 -31.47
CA LEU A 45 -13.19 21.71 -31.45
C LEU A 45 -11.88 21.38 -30.69
N PRO A 46 -10.79 22.16 -30.88
CA PRO A 46 -9.56 21.99 -30.11
C PRO A 46 -9.83 22.28 -28.62
N VAL A 47 -10.25 21.27 -27.89
CA VAL A 47 -10.21 21.25 -26.43
C VAL A 47 -8.74 21.21 -26.08
N GLU A 48 -8.28 22.26 -25.41
CA GLU A 48 -7.02 22.29 -24.69
C GLU A 48 -7.00 21.04 -23.80
N ILE A 49 -6.29 20.01 -24.23
CA ILE A 49 -6.22 18.73 -23.53
C ILE A 49 -5.43 19.03 -22.27
N ALA A 50 -6.15 19.38 -21.21
CA ALA A 50 -5.62 19.35 -19.87
C ALA A 50 -4.95 17.99 -19.72
N SER A 51 -3.62 18.02 -19.59
CA SER A 51 -2.82 16.82 -19.37
C SER A 51 -3.53 16.00 -18.29
N PRO A 52 -3.71 14.67 -18.49
CA PRO A 52 -4.51 13.85 -17.60
C PRO A 52 -4.03 14.10 -16.18
N THR A 53 -4.91 14.70 -15.35
CA THR A 53 -4.62 15.14 -13.99
C THR A 53 -3.77 14.07 -13.33
N ALA A 54 -2.50 14.38 -13.09
CA ALA A 54 -1.62 13.45 -12.42
C ALA A 54 -2.31 13.09 -11.09
N LEU A 55 -2.55 11.79 -10.86
CA LEU A 55 -3.01 11.31 -9.58
C LEU A 55 -1.89 11.61 -8.57
N GLY A 56 -2.04 12.73 -7.88
CA GLY A 56 -1.13 13.28 -6.88
C GLY A 56 -0.20 14.39 -7.40
N ALA A 57 0.00 15.42 -6.56
CA ALA A 57 0.97 16.48 -6.79
C ALA A 57 2.36 16.01 -6.33
N SER A 58 3.41 16.29 -7.10
CA SER A 58 4.78 15.96 -6.69
C SER A 58 5.20 16.77 -5.47
N VAL A 59 6.04 16.18 -4.64
CA VAL A 59 6.54 16.81 -3.42
C VAL A 59 8.06 16.64 -3.35
N ALA A 60 8.75 17.67 -2.84
CA ALA A 60 10.18 17.60 -2.59
C ALA A 60 10.51 16.44 -1.64
N SER A 61 11.55 15.67 -1.99
CA SER A 61 12.06 14.59 -1.14
C SER A 61 12.48 15.14 0.21
N ARG A 62 12.01 14.49 1.27
CA ARG A 62 12.35 14.79 2.67
C ARG A 62 12.18 13.53 3.50
N VAL A 63 12.84 13.50 4.66
CA VAL A 63 12.64 12.43 5.63
C VAL A 63 11.23 12.55 6.21
N LEU A 64 10.47 11.45 6.20
CA LEU A 64 9.15 11.37 6.83
C LEU A 64 9.27 10.66 8.18
N PRO A 65 9.01 11.32 9.32
CA PRO A 65 9.00 10.64 10.62
C PRO A 65 8.06 9.42 10.61
N PRO A 66 8.39 8.30 11.27
CA PRO A 66 9.54 8.08 12.15
C PRO A 66 10.82 7.63 11.42
N ALA A 67 10.87 7.68 10.09
CA ALA A 67 12.07 7.30 9.36
C ALA A 67 13.24 8.24 9.67
N THR A 68 14.46 7.72 9.50
CA THR A 68 15.71 8.44 9.77
C THR A 68 16.53 8.71 8.51
N VAL A 69 16.10 8.20 7.35
CA VAL A 69 16.78 8.35 6.06
C VAL A 69 15.80 8.89 5.01
N LEU A 70 16.36 9.43 3.91
CA LEU A 70 15.58 9.88 2.76
C LEU A 70 14.88 8.69 2.09
N PRO A 71 13.71 8.92 1.47
CA PRO A 71 12.99 7.86 0.78
C PRO A 71 13.74 7.40 -0.48
N ALA A 72 13.69 6.10 -0.77
CA ALA A 72 14.20 5.49 -2.00
C ALA A 72 13.36 5.84 -3.24
N VAL A 73 12.12 6.30 -3.04
CA VAL A 73 11.19 6.70 -4.11
C VAL A 73 10.83 8.19 -4.03
N PRO A 74 10.39 8.81 -5.14
CA PRO A 74 9.85 10.16 -5.12
C PRO A 74 8.64 10.28 -4.19
N LEU A 75 8.38 11.51 -3.71
CA LEU A 75 7.21 11.80 -2.88
C LEU A 75 6.11 12.50 -3.67
N CYS A 76 4.88 12.29 -3.24
CA CYS A 76 3.70 12.97 -3.76
C CYS A 76 2.66 13.21 -2.65
N THR A 77 1.64 14.00 -2.95
CA THR A 77 0.44 14.16 -2.12
C THR A 77 -0.82 13.91 -2.94
N THR A 78 -1.71 13.10 -2.39
CA THR A 78 -3.09 12.95 -2.86
C THR A 78 -4.00 12.68 -1.66
N PRO A 79 -5.28 13.07 -1.66
CA PRO A 79 -6.19 12.78 -0.56
C PRO A 79 -6.26 11.28 -0.25
N VAL A 80 -6.31 10.96 1.04
CA VAL A 80 -6.47 9.59 1.53
C VAL A 80 -7.95 9.32 1.78
N GLN A 81 -8.38 8.10 1.49
CA GLN A 81 -9.68 7.56 1.81
C GLN A 81 -9.50 6.39 2.76
N VAL A 82 -10.37 6.32 3.77
CA VAL A 82 -10.47 5.19 4.69
C VAL A 82 -11.55 4.25 4.16
N TYR A 83 -11.23 2.97 4.07
CA TYR A 83 -12.09 1.93 3.54
C TYR A 83 -12.86 1.23 4.67
N LYS A 84 -13.86 0.42 4.30
CA LYS A 84 -14.72 -0.29 5.26
C LYS A 84 -13.98 -1.32 6.12
N ASP A 85 -12.80 -1.77 5.68
CA ASP A 85 -11.93 -2.70 6.39
C ASP A 85 -10.95 -2.00 7.36
N GLY A 86 -11.12 -0.68 7.57
CA GLY A 86 -10.26 0.17 8.39
C GLY A 86 -9.05 0.72 7.63
N ASN A 87 -8.69 0.15 6.49
CA ASN A 87 -7.47 0.50 5.79
C ASN A 87 -7.55 1.88 5.12
N ALA A 88 -6.40 2.44 4.77
CA ALA A 88 -6.29 3.75 4.13
C ALA A 88 -5.52 3.68 2.81
N GLY A 89 -5.98 4.45 1.81
CA GLY A 89 -5.32 4.54 0.51
C GLY A 89 -5.71 5.80 -0.26
N PRO A 90 -5.07 6.09 -1.41
CA PRO A 90 -4.03 5.29 -2.05
C PRO A 90 -2.67 5.44 -1.36
N LEU A 91 -1.88 4.35 -1.35
CA LEU A 91 -0.54 4.31 -0.75
C LEU A 91 0.50 5.02 -1.61
N LEU A 92 0.37 4.91 -2.93
CA LEU A 92 1.24 5.55 -3.93
C LEU A 92 0.43 6.40 -4.90
N CYS A 93 1.10 7.39 -5.47
CA CYS A 93 0.64 8.15 -6.62
C CYS A 93 1.11 7.52 -7.93
N LYS A 94 0.78 8.18 -9.05
CA LYS A 94 1.28 7.81 -10.38
C LYS A 94 2.82 7.73 -10.38
N GLY A 95 3.36 6.75 -11.10
CA GLY A 95 4.81 6.55 -11.21
C GLY A 95 5.47 5.90 -9.99
N GLY A 96 4.68 5.42 -9.02
CA GLY A 96 5.20 4.75 -7.82
C GLY A 96 5.71 5.71 -6.74
N ALA A 97 5.45 7.01 -6.88
CA ALA A 97 5.78 7.99 -5.85
C ALA A 97 4.96 7.72 -4.59
N LEU A 98 5.59 7.81 -3.42
CA LEU A 98 4.95 7.53 -2.14
C LEU A 98 4.01 8.67 -1.73
N ASN A 99 2.77 8.34 -1.38
CA ASN A 99 1.78 9.32 -0.92
C ASN A 99 2.08 9.71 0.52
N VAL A 100 2.55 10.94 0.72
CA VAL A 100 2.90 11.45 2.06
C VAL A 100 1.69 11.49 2.98
N ASN A 101 0.49 11.74 2.45
CA ASN A 101 -0.72 11.76 3.26
C ASN A 101 -1.05 10.35 3.78
N ALA A 102 -0.80 9.30 2.99
CA ALA A 102 -0.98 7.92 3.44
C ALA A 102 0.05 7.58 4.52
N TRP A 103 1.32 7.98 4.34
CA TRP A 103 2.36 7.81 5.35
C TRP A 103 1.98 8.43 6.69
N GLN A 104 1.52 9.68 6.67
CA GLN A 104 1.07 10.38 7.87
C GLN A 104 -0.15 9.72 8.51
N TRP A 105 -1.09 9.24 7.71
CA TRP A 105 -2.24 8.50 8.23
C TRP A 105 -1.80 7.25 8.99
N PHE A 106 -0.92 6.44 8.41
CA PHE A 106 -0.41 5.23 9.07
C PHE A 106 0.49 5.56 10.27
N GLU A 107 1.26 6.64 10.24
CA GLU A 107 2.06 7.09 11.40
C GLU A 107 1.20 7.54 12.58
N GLN A 108 0.03 8.13 12.33
CA GLN A 108 -0.90 8.59 13.37
C GLN A 108 -1.79 7.47 13.91
N ASN A 109 -2.29 6.61 13.02
CA ASN A 109 -3.22 5.55 13.39
C ASN A 109 -2.49 4.29 13.86
N LEU A 110 -1.23 4.11 13.47
CA LEU A 110 -0.41 2.97 13.86
C LEU A 110 0.81 3.44 14.62
N GLN A 111 1.32 2.59 15.51
CA GLN A 111 2.50 2.96 16.27
C GLN A 111 3.75 3.04 15.37
N ALA A 112 4.62 4.00 15.68
CA ALA A 112 5.89 4.28 15.03
C ALA A 112 6.77 3.07 14.64
N PRO A 113 6.83 1.95 15.39
CA PRO A 113 7.73 0.85 15.05
C PRO A 113 7.53 0.23 13.66
N VAL A 114 6.28 0.16 13.16
CA VAL A 114 6.01 -0.44 11.84
C VAL A 114 6.47 0.47 10.71
N MET A 115 6.26 1.78 10.84
CA MET A 115 6.71 2.77 9.85
C MET A 115 8.22 3.04 9.93
N ALA A 116 8.83 2.79 11.10
CA ALA A 116 10.28 2.85 11.28
C ALA A 116 11.02 1.59 10.77
N ALA A 117 10.28 0.52 10.46
CA ALA A 117 10.82 -0.77 10.03
C ALA A 117 11.32 -0.72 8.58
N GLY A 118 12.46 -0.07 8.36
CA GLY A 118 13.15 -0.07 7.07
C GLY A 118 13.80 -1.43 6.71
N PRO A 119 14.47 -1.52 5.54
CA PRO A 119 15.04 -2.72 4.93
C PRO A 119 16.26 -3.27 5.68
N GLY A 120 16.75 -2.51 6.68
CA GLY A 120 17.74 -3.00 7.63
C GLY A 120 17.17 -3.90 8.73
N LEU A 121 15.84 -3.97 8.87
CA LEU A 121 15.22 -4.88 9.84
C LEU A 121 15.12 -6.29 9.28
N SER A 122 15.56 -7.27 10.09
CA SER A 122 15.29 -8.67 9.81
C SER A 122 13.77 -8.94 9.81
N ALA A 123 13.35 -10.01 9.14
CA ALA A 123 11.95 -10.45 9.16
C ALA A 123 11.41 -10.62 10.60
N ASP A 124 12.25 -11.01 11.56
CA ASP A 124 11.88 -11.11 12.98
C ASP A 124 11.73 -9.75 13.66
N ALA A 125 12.56 -8.76 13.31
CA ALA A 125 12.41 -7.40 13.83
C ALA A 125 11.15 -6.72 13.26
N GLN A 126 10.83 -6.98 11.99
CA GLN A 126 9.57 -6.54 11.36
C GLN A 126 8.36 -7.22 12.00
N ARG A 127 8.42 -8.53 12.23
CA ARG A 127 7.40 -9.27 13.00
C ARG A 127 7.24 -8.72 14.40
N THR A 128 8.34 -8.44 15.10
CA THR A 128 8.32 -7.86 16.44
C THR A 128 7.67 -6.47 16.43
N ALA A 129 7.96 -5.63 15.43
CA ALA A 129 7.34 -4.32 15.27
C ALA A 129 5.82 -4.44 15.07
N LEU A 130 5.37 -5.36 14.21
CA LEU A 130 3.94 -5.66 14.00
C LEU A 130 3.28 -6.20 15.27
N CYS A 131 3.93 -7.13 15.98
CA CYS A 131 3.40 -7.70 17.22
C CYS A 131 3.34 -6.71 18.38
N ARG A 132 4.16 -5.64 18.38
CA ARG A 132 4.08 -4.57 19.40
C ARG A 132 2.82 -3.73 19.26
N VAL A 133 2.32 -3.53 18.04
CA VAL A 133 1.07 -2.78 17.80
C VAL A 133 -0.14 -3.63 18.21
N GLY A 134 -0.07 -4.94 17.93
CA GLY A 134 -1.07 -5.94 18.30
C GLY A 134 -2.38 -5.83 17.51
N PRO A 135 -3.18 -6.90 17.44
CA PRO A 135 -4.43 -6.93 16.67
C PRO A 135 -5.56 -6.07 17.27
N GLN A 136 -5.38 -5.53 18.48
CA GLN A 136 -6.35 -4.67 19.15
C GLN A 136 -6.37 -3.23 18.61
N ASN A 137 -5.27 -2.80 17.96
CA ASN A 137 -5.09 -1.42 17.53
C ASN A 137 -5.01 -1.28 16.00
N MET A 138 -5.16 -2.39 15.27
CA MET A 138 -4.90 -2.41 13.84
C MET A 138 -5.59 -3.60 13.18
N THR A 139 -6.27 -3.36 12.06
CA THR A 139 -6.82 -4.43 11.23
C THR A 139 -5.71 -5.12 10.41
N VAL A 140 -5.93 -6.37 10.01
CA VAL A 140 -4.97 -7.10 9.15
C VAL A 140 -4.64 -6.32 7.86
N PRO A 141 -5.62 -5.71 7.15
CA PRO A 141 -5.34 -4.85 6.00
C PRO A 141 -4.47 -3.63 6.30
N GLU A 142 -4.71 -2.92 7.41
CA GLU A 142 -3.90 -1.77 7.81
C GLU A 142 -2.43 -2.16 8.03
N ALA A 143 -2.21 -3.29 8.72
CA ALA A 143 -0.87 -3.83 8.97
C ALA A 143 -0.09 -4.10 7.69
N GLN A 144 -0.75 -4.74 6.72
CA GLN A 144 -0.16 -5.09 5.44
C GLN A 144 0.16 -3.84 4.62
N SER A 145 -0.75 -2.87 4.60
CA SER A 145 -0.53 -1.62 3.88
C SER A 145 0.58 -0.77 4.50
N ALA A 146 0.65 -0.67 5.82
CA ALA A 146 1.74 0.04 6.50
C ALA A 146 3.09 -0.63 6.27
N TYR A 147 3.16 -1.96 6.39
CA TYR A 147 4.37 -2.72 6.09
C TYR A 147 4.84 -2.51 4.66
N TRP A 148 3.91 -2.58 3.69
CA TRP A 148 4.25 -2.37 2.29
C TRP A 148 4.67 -0.93 2.02
N LEU A 149 3.99 0.04 2.62
CA LEU A 149 4.31 1.46 2.49
C LEU A 149 5.70 1.77 3.06
N ALA A 150 6.03 1.22 4.23
CA ALA A 150 7.38 1.28 4.79
C ALA A 150 8.42 0.62 3.85
N ALA A 151 8.13 -0.57 3.32
CA ALA A 151 9.03 -1.25 2.39
C ALA A 151 9.26 -0.50 1.07
N VAL A 152 8.33 0.36 0.64
CA VAL A 152 8.50 1.23 -0.54
C VAL A 152 9.28 2.50 -0.19
N TYR A 153 9.09 3.02 1.02
CA TYR A 153 9.76 4.23 1.47
C TYR A 153 11.27 4.07 1.48
N TYR A 154 11.78 2.96 2.02
CA TYR A 154 13.20 2.74 2.21
C TYR A 154 13.82 1.88 1.10
#